data_AF-A0A0N1F4Y1-F1
#
_entry.id   AF-A0A0N1F4Y1-F1
#
_cell.length_a   1.000
_cell.length_b   1.000
_cell.length_c   1.000
_cell.angle_alpha   90.00
_cell.angle_beta   90.00
_cell.angle_gamma   90.00
#
_symmetry.space_group_name_H-M   'P 1'
#
loop_
_entity.id
_entity.type
_entity.pdbx_description
1 polymer ?
#
loop_
_entity_poly.entity_id
_entity_poly.type
_entity_poly.pdbx_seq_one_letter_code
_entity_poly.pdbx_strand_id
1 'polypeptide(L)' 'MTTHSGLPVAGYQPQSEGAVARVNACKRVEEAVLRVLDELAEREDVDKRWLALGRSSIEQGFMAVNRSIFRPARVAID' A
#
# COMPACT_ATOMS: atom_id res chain seq x y z
N MET A 1 -19.57 -15.36 -5.42
CA MET A 1 -18.54 -14.39 -5.00
C MET A 1 -18.56 -13.24 -5.98
N THR A 2 -18.85 -12.05 -5.50
CA THR A 2 -18.84 -10.78 -6.24
C THR A 2 -17.40 -10.39 -6.58
N THR A 3 -17.14 -10.08 -7.85
CA THR A 3 -15.83 -9.67 -8.37
C THR A 3 -15.96 -8.26 -8.95
N HIS A 4 -15.09 -7.34 -8.54
CA HIS A 4 -15.08 -5.98 -9.04
C HIS A 4 -14.22 -5.89 -10.31
N SER A 5 -14.73 -5.22 -11.34
CA SER A 5 -13.89 -4.82 -12.49
C SER A 5 -12.76 -3.96 -11.96
N GLY A 6 -11.51 -4.28 -12.33
CA GLY A 6 -10.37 -3.43 -12.02
C GLY A 6 -10.53 -2.04 -12.65
N LEU A 7 -9.71 -1.07 -12.19
CA LEU A 7 -9.53 0.19 -12.92
C LEU A 7 -9.11 -0.12 -14.37
N PRO A 8 -9.43 0.74 -15.36
CA PRO A 8 -9.09 0.53 -16.77
C PRO A 8 -7.58 0.77 -17.02
N VAL A 9 -6.74 0.04 -16.29
CA VAL A 9 -5.28 0.13 -16.29
C VAL A 9 -4.76 -1.26 -16.60
N ALA A 10 -4.00 -1.38 -17.69
CA ALA A 10 -3.42 -2.65 -18.10
C ALA A 10 -2.60 -3.27 -16.94
N GLY A 11 -2.82 -4.57 -16.69
CA GLY A 11 -2.15 -5.31 -15.61
C GLY A 11 -2.89 -5.36 -14.27
N TYR A 12 -3.89 -4.49 -14.05
CA TYR A 12 -4.82 -4.62 -12.93
C TYR A 12 -5.81 -5.74 -13.19
N GLN A 13 -5.86 -6.70 -12.27
CA GLN A 13 -6.77 -7.83 -12.35
C GLN A 13 -8.08 -7.52 -11.61
N PRO A 14 -9.23 -8.02 -12.08
CA PRO A 14 -10.46 -8.04 -11.30
C PRO A 14 -10.21 -8.68 -9.94
N GLN A 15 -10.76 -8.08 -8.88
CA GLN A 15 -10.54 -8.54 -7.50
C GLN A 15 -11.84 -9.04 -6.88
N SER A 16 -11.74 -10.13 -6.12
CA SER A 16 -12.85 -10.55 -5.26
C SER A 16 -13.13 -9.51 -4.18
N GLU A 17 -14.38 -9.41 -3.74
CA GLU A 17 -14.77 -8.56 -2.60
C GLU A 17 -13.89 -8.80 -1.35
N GLY A 18 -13.58 -10.05 -1.04
CA GLY A 18 -12.72 -10.40 0.09
C GLY A 18 -11.27 -9.91 -0.06
N ALA A 19 -10.72 -9.88 -1.29
CA ALA A 19 -9.40 -9.32 -1.55
C ALA A 19 -9.40 -7.80 -1.33
N VAL A 20 -10.43 -7.12 -1.86
CA VAL A 20 -10.63 -5.67 -1.68
C VAL A 20 -10.76 -5.33 -0.18
N ALA A 21 -11.56 -6.07 0.56
CA ALA A 21 -11.74 -5.87 2.00
C ALA A 21 -10.42 -6.01 2.78
N ARG A 22 -9.59 -7.01 2.45
CA ARG A 22 -8.27 -7.21 3.08
C ARG A 22 -7.29 -6.07 2.77
N VAL A 23 -7.19 -5.65 1.50
CA VAL A 23 -6.31 -4.52 1.14
C VAL A 23 -6.78 -3.22 1.79
N ASN A 24 -8.08 -2.97 1.85
CA ASN A 24 -8.62 -1.80 2.56
C ASN A 24 -8.30 -1.84 4.06
N ALA A 25 -8.30 -3.03 4.68
CA ALA A 25 -7.86 -3.17 6.07
C ALA A 25 -6.36 -2.84 6.22
N CYS A 26 -5.49 -3.34 5.34
CA CYS A 26 -4.07 -2.99 5.33
C CYS A 26 -3.85 -1.47 5.14
N LYS A 27 -4.59 -0.85 4.23
CA LYS A 27 -4.53 0.61 3.96
C LYS A 27 -4.89 1.46 5.18
N ARG A 28 -5.87 1.03 5.97
CA ARG A 28 -6.21 1.73 7.23
C ARG A 28 -5.09 1.67 8.26
N VAL A 29 -4.41 0.53 8.36
CA VAL A 29 -3.26 0.37 9.28
C VAL A 29 -2.06 1.19 8.79
N GLU A 30 -1.78 1.15 7.49
CA GLU A 30 -0.73 1.97 6.85
C GLU A 30 -0.93 3.46 7.18
N GLU A 31 -2.12 3.99 6.92
CA GLU A 31 -2.46 5.39 7.21
C GLU A 31 -2.26 5.76 8.69
N ALA A 32 -2.70 4.89 9.61
CA ALA A 32 -2.51 5.13 11.04
C ALA A 32 -1.03 5.23 11.42
N VAL A 33 -0.18 4.38 10.84
CA VAL A 33 1.28 4.44 11.05
C VAL A 33 1.87 5.71 10.42
N LEU A 34 1.46 6.07 9.20
CA LEU A 34 1.96 7.25 8.51
C LEU A 34 1.66 8.55 9.29
N ARG A 35 0.49 8.65 9.94
CA ARG A 35 0.16 9.80 10.80
C ARG A 35 1.12 9.96 11.99
N VAL A 36 1.56 8.86 12.60
CA VAL A 36 2.59 8.91 13.65
C VAL A 36 3.91 9.42 13.08
N LEU A 37 4.26 9.01 11.86
CA LEU A 37 5.48 9.49 11.21
C LEU A 37 5.37 10.97 10.79
N ASP A 38 4.17 11.45 10.45
CA ASP A 38 3.91 12.87 10.19
C ASP A 38 4.13 13.70 11.47
N GLU A 39 3.59 13.27 12.61
CA GLU A 39 3.83 13.92 13.90
C GLU A 39 5.32 13.97 14.27
N LEU A 40 6.05 12.88 14.04
CA LEU A 40 7.51 12.84 14.25
C LEU A 40 8.28 13.73 13.24
N ALA A 41 7.72 13.97 12.05
CA ALA A 41 8.32 14.83 11.05
C ALA A 41 8.28 16.31 11.46
N GLU A 42 7.35 16.72 12.32
CA GLU A 42 7.26 18.10 12.84
C GLU A 42 8.19 18.38 14.03
N ARG A 43 8.77 17.35 14.65
CA ARG A 43 9.61 17.50 15.85
C ARG A 43 11.06 17.88 15.53
N GLU A 44 11.61 18.93 16.12
CA GLU A 44 13.00 19.35 15.90
C GLU A 44 14.05 18.35 16.46
N ASP A 45 13.70 17.57 17.49
CA ASP A 45 14.58 16.62 18.16
C ASP A 45 14.66 15.23 17.49
N VAL A 46 13.99 15.06 16.36
CA VAL A 46 13.97 13.79 15.60
C VAL A 46 14.96 13.82 14.45
N ASP A 47 15.82 12.80 14.36
CA ASP A 47 16.70 12.58 13.20
C ASP A 47 15.88 12.28 11.94
N LYS A 48 15.82 13.26 11.04
CA LYS A 48 15.01 13.21 9.81
C LYS A 48 15.53 12.21 8.79
N ARG A 49 16.83 11.90 8.80
CA ARG A 49 17.42 10.92 7.88
C ARG A 49 16.92 9.52 8.21
N TRP A 50 16.95 9.16 9.51
CA TRP A 50 16.45 7.86 9.95
C TRP A 50 14.92 7.75 9.87
N LEU A 51 14.19 8.85 10.13
CA LEU A 51 12.74 8.88 9.93
C LEU A 51 12.35 8.62 8.46
N ALA A 52 13.04 9.27 7.51
CA ALA A 52 12.78 9.08 6.09
C ALA A 52 13.03 7.63 5.64
N LEU A 53 14.13 7.00 6.10
CA LEU A 53 14.41 5.59 5.84
C LEU A 53 13.30 4.69 6.39
N GLY A 54 12.88 4.91 7.63
CA GLY A 54 11.79 4.17 8.27
C GLY A 54 10.48 4.27 7.48
N ARG A 55 10.09 5.50 7.09
CA ARG A 55 8.90 5.74 6.25
C ARG A 55 8.94 4.95 4.96
N SER A 56 10.03 5.05 4.20
CA SER A 56 10.16 4.33 2.93
C SER A 56 10.08 2.82 3.11
N SER A 57 10.70 2.25 4.15
CA SER A 57 10.59 0.81 4.43
C SER A 57 9.17 0.38 4.79
N ILE A 58 8.44 1.19 5.57
CA ILE A 58 7.05 0.91 5.94
C ILE A 58 6.14 0.94 4.71
N GLU A 59 6.22 1.99 3.89
CA GLU A 59 5.43 2.14 2.66
C GLU A 59 5.72 0.99 1.67
N GLN A 60 7.00 0.63 1.50
CA GLN A 60 7.39 -0.53 0.69
C GLN A 60 6.84 -1.85 1.25
N GLY A 61 6.86 -2.02 2.57
CA GLY A 61 6.29 -3.19 3.25
C GLY A 61 4.79 -3.33 2.98
N PHE A 62 4.01 -2.28 3.18
CA PHE A 62 2.57 -2.29 2.90
C PHE A 62 2.27 -2.48 1.41
N MET A 63 3.05 -1.85 0.52
CA MET A 63 2.95 -2.10 -0.91
C MET A 63 3.17 -3.59 -1.24
N ALA A 64 4.22 -4.21 -0.71
CA ALA A 64 4.52 -5.62 -0.95
C ALA A 64 3.41 -6.55 -0.43
N VAL A 65 2.88 -6.28 0.77
CA VAL A 65 1.75 -7.02 1.35
C VAL A 65 0.50 -6.88 0.48
N ASN A 66 0.13 -5.66 0.08
CA ASN A 66 -1.04 -5.45 -0.77
C ASN A 66 -0.90 -6.16 -2.13
N ARG A 67 0.30 -6.16 -2.71
CA ARG A 67 0.58 -6.88 -3.97
C ARG A 67 0.51 -8.40 -3.82
N SER A 68 0.83 -8.96 -2.65
CA SER A 68 0.68 -10.41 -2.40
C SER A 68 -0.79 -10.85 -2.39
N ILE A 69 -1.70 -9.93 -2.06
CA ILE A 69 -3.15 -10.12 -2.08
C ILE A 69 -3.70 -9.91 -3.51
N PHE A 70 -3.42 -8.76 -4.12
CA PHE A 70 -4.00 -8.38 -5.43
C PHE A 70 -3.35 -9.06 -6.63
N ARG A 71 -2.11 -9.55 -6.51
CA ARG A 71 -1.41 -10.37 -7.53
C ARG A 71 -1.51 -9.78 -8.95
N PRO A 72 -1.02 -8.54 -9.18
CA PRO A 72 -1.06 -7.94 -10.51
C PRO A 72 -0.28 -8.77 -11.53
N ALA A 73 -0.73 -8.75 -12.79
CA ALA A 73 -0.12 -9.53 -13.88
C ALA A 73 0.76 -8.66 -14.76
N ARG A 74 1.70 -9.29 -15.48
CA ARG A 74 2.45 -8.63 -16.55
C ARG A 74 1.51 -8.32 -17.72
N VAL A 75 1.72 -7.18 -18.36
CA VAL A 75 1.04 -6.79 -19.60
C VAL A 75 1.82 -7.37 -20.78
N ALA A 76 1.12 -7.84 -21.82
CA ALA A 76 1.74 -8.23 -23.07
C ALA A 76 2.22 -6.99 -23.84
N ILE A 77 3.38 -7.07 -24.48
CA ILE A 77 3.92 -6.02 -25.34
C ILE A 77 4.06 -6.65 -26.73
N ASP A 78 3.46 -6.02 -27.73
CA ASP A 78 3.58 -6.39 -29.15
C ASP A 78 4.91 -5.92 -29.74
#